data_AF-A0A970TUS5-F1
#
_entry.id   AF-A0A970TUS5-F1
#
_cell.length_a   1.000
_cell.length_b   1.000
_cell.length_c   1.000
_cell.angle_alpha   90.00
_cell.angle_beta   90.00
_cell.angle_gamma   90.00
#
_symmetry.space_group_name_H-M   'P 1'
#
loop_
_entity.id
_entity.type
_entity.pdbx_description
1 polymer ?
#
loop_
_entity_poly.entity_id
_entity_poly.type
_entity_poly.pdbx_seq_one_letter_code
_entity_poly.pdbx_strand_id
1 'polypeptide(L)' 'MFTKDMSLMEALQADPRARDVFAAHGMGCIGCIGMSVETIEEGARMHGLDPEQVVADLNRLVEHRPAPAE' A
#
# COMPACT_ATOMS: atom_id res chain seq x y z
N MET A 1 9.23 0.91 6.52
CA MET A 1 8.32 2.07 6.67
C MET A 1 7.87 2.47 5.28
N PHE A 2 6.58 2.67 5.08
CA PHE A 2 5.97 3.04 3.80
C PHE A 2 6.00 4.56 3.58
N THR A 3 6.14 4.99 2.33
CA THR A 3 6.11 6.38 1.87
C THR A 3 5.19 6.47 0.65
N LYS A 4 4.66 7.66 0.38
CA LYS A 4 3.72 7.89 -0.72
C LYS A 4 4.34 7.77 -2.12
N ASP A 5 5.65 7.97 -2.22
CA ASP A 5 6.41 7.90 -3.48
C ASP A 5 6.76 6.46 -3.89
N MET A 6 6.58 5.48 -2.99
CA MET A 6 6.76 4.07 -3.35
C MET A 6 5.67 3.63 -4.33
N SER A 7 6.06 2.80 -5.29
CA SER A 7 5.10 2.11 -6.15
C SER A 7 4.23 1.15 -5.35
N LEU A 8 3.00 0.93 -5.83
CA LEU A 8 2.10 -0.07 -5.26
C LEU A 8 2.74 -1.47 -5.26
N MET A 9 3.54 -1.80 -6.29
CA MET A 9 4.29 -3.05 -6.36
C MET A 9 5.44 -3.14 -5.35
N GLU A 10 6.20 -2.06 -5.14
CA GLU A 10 7.24 -2.03 -4.09
C GLU A 10 6.61 -2.22 -2.71
N ALA A 11 5.45 -1.61 -2.46
CA ALA A 11 4.73 -1.78 -1.21
C ALA A 11 4.32 -3.24 -0.96
N LEU A 12 3.82 -3.94 -1.99
CA LEU A 12 3.45 -5.36 -1.92
C LEU A 12 4.66 -6.28 -1.74
N GLN A 13 5.79 -5.94 -2.36
CA GLN A 13 7.05 -6.67 -2.18
C GLN A 13 7.63 -6.47 -0.77
N ALA A 14 7.50 -5.27 -0.22
CA ALA A 14 7.94 -4.93 1.13
C ALA A 14 7.11 -5.64 2.21
N ASP A 15 5.78 -5.71 2.02
CA ASP A 15 4.89 -6.50 2.85
C ASP A 15 3.65 -6.98 2.07
N PRO A 16 3.44 -8.29 1.90
CA PRO A 16 2.30 -8.81 1.13
C PRO A 16 0.94 -8.45 1.77
N ARG A 17 0.91 -8.10 3.06
CA ARG A 17 -0.31 -7.62 3.76
C ARG A 17 -0.75 -6.24 3.28
N ALA A 18 0.11 -5.48 2.58
CA ALA A 18 -0.27 -4.22 1.95
C ALA A 18 -1.45 -4.40 0.98
N ARG A 19 -1.60 -5.60 0.39
CA ARG A 19 -2.74 -5.97 -0.45
C ARG A 19 -4.07 -5.77 0.25
N ASP A 20 -4.18 -6.17 1.52
CA ASP A 20 -5.42 -6.08 2.28
C ASP A 20 -5.75 -4.62 2.62
N VAL A 21 -4.72 -3.80 2.89
CA VAL A 21 -4.88 -2.36 3.09
C VAL A 21 -5.38 -1.70 1.80
N PHE A 22 -4.75 -1.98 0.65
CA PHE A 22 -5.20 -1.45 -0.63
C PHE A 22 -6.62 -1.92 -0.97
N ALA A 23 -6.97 -3.18 -0.70
CA ALA A 23 -8.32 -3.69 -0.91
C ALA A 23 -9.36 -2.99 -0.02
N ALA A 24 -9.03 -2.71 1.25
CA ALA A 24 -9.91 -1.97 2.16
C ALA A 24 -10.19 -0.53 1.67
N HIS A 25 -9.23 0.07 0.97
CA HIS A 25 -9.37 1.38 0.33
C HIS A 25 -9.97 1.32 -1.08
N GLY A 26 -10.33 0.15 -1.60
CA GLY A 26 -10.85 0.02 -2.97
C GLY A 26 -9.80 0.10 -4.08
N MET A 27 -8.52 -0.01 -3.72
CA MET A 27 -7.36 -0.04 -4.63
C MET A 27 -6.81 -1.47 -4.85
N GLY A 28 -7.53 -2.51 -4.42
CA GLY A 28 -7.06 -3.91 -4.44
C GLY A 28 -7.13 -4.62 -5.80
N CYS A 29 -7.48 -3.93 -6.88
CA CYS A 29 -7.65 -4.54 -8.21
C CYS A 29 -6.29 -4.90 -8.83
N ILE A 30 -5.79 -6.10 -8.51
CA ILE A 30 -4.48 -6.62 -8.96
C ILE A 30 -4.36 -6.77 -10.48
N GLY A 31 -5.48 -6.80 -11.19
CA GLY A 31 -5.51 -6.77 -12.66
C GLY A 31 -5.53 -5.37 -13.28
N CYS A 32 -5.57 -4.30 -12.49
CA CYS A 32 -5.50 -2.94 -13.02
C CYS A 32 -4.07 -2.63 -13.42
N ILE A 33 -3.88 -2.12 -14.64
CA ILE A 33 -2.57 -1.68 -15.15
C ILE A 33 -1.88 -0.71 -14.16
N GLY A 34 -2.68 0.09 -13.44
CA GLY A 34 -2.24 1.03 -12.42
C GLY A 34 -1.37 0.43 -11.32
N MET A 35 -1.67 -0.78 -10.84
CA MET A 35 -0.88 -1.46 -9.80
C MET A 35 0.60 -1.60 -10.16
N SER A 36 0.92 -1.76 -11.45
CA SER A 36 2.29 -1.99 -11.91
C SER A 36 3.06 -0.70 -12.19
N VAL A 37 2.39 0.45 -12.31
CA VAL A 37 3.00 1.70 -12.80
C VAL A 37 2.80 2.90 -11.87
N GLU A 38 1.84 2.84 -10.94
CA GLU A 38 1.49 3.95 -10.07
C GLU A 38 2.25 3.90 -8.74
N THR A 39 2.52 5.10 -8.22
CA THR A 39 2.87 5.32 -6.82
C THR A 39 1.64 5.15 -5.93
N ILE A 40 1.85 4.96 -4.63
CA ILE A 40 0.77 5.01 -3.64
C ILE A 40 0.04 6.36 -3.73
N GLU A 41 0.77 7.46 -3.95
CA GLU A 41 0.17 8.80 -4.09
C GLU A 41 -0.76 8.91 -5.31
N GLU A 42 -0.29 8.48 -6.49
CA GLU A 42 -1.08 8.53 -7.72
C GLU A 42 -2.31 7.64 -7.63
N GLY A 43 -2.14 6.39 -7.16
CA GLY A 43 -3.24 5.43 -7.02
C GLY A 43 -4.30 5.92 -6.03
N ALA A 44 -3.89 6.46 -4.88
CA ALA A 44 -4.81 7.05 -3.92
C ALA A 44 -5.60 8.22 -4.53
N ARG A 45 -4.91 9.16 -5.20
CA ARG A 45 -5.56 10.32 -5.83
C ARG A 45 -6.50 9.94 -6.95
N MET A 46 -6.15 8.97 -7.80
CA MET A 46 -7.00 8.49 -8.90
C MET A 46 -8.32 7.89 -8.39
N HIS A 47 -8.29 7.33 -7.18
CA HIS A 47 -9.45 6.77 -6.49
C HIS A 47 -10.12 7.77 -5.53
N GLY A 48 -9.68 9.05 -5.50
CA GLY A 48 -10.27 10.09 -4.65
C GLY A 48 -9.98 9.94 -3.15
N LEU A 49 -8.88 9.25 -2.80
CA LEU A 49 -8.45 8.98 -1.44
C LEU A 49 -7.34 9.95 -1.02
N ASP A 50 -7.18 10.10 0.31
CA ASP A 50 -6.04 10.81 0.88
C ASP A 50 -4.80 9.89 0.93
N PRO A 51 -3.71 10.21 0.20
CA PRO A 51 -2.50 9.39 0.20
C PRO A 51 -1.84 9.28 1.58
N GLU A 52 -1.97 10.30 2.44
CA GLU A 52 -1.42 10.26 3.79
C GLU A 52 -2.11 9.19 4.63
N GLN A 53 -3.44 9.08 4.52
CA GLN A 53 -4.23 8.06 5.21
C GLN A 53 -3.84 6.64 4.77
N VAL A 54 -3.64 6.42 3.47
CA VAL A 54 -3.21 5.11 2.94
C VAL A 54 -1.83 4.73 3.48
N VAL A 55 -0.87 5.67 3.46
CA VAL A 55 0.49 5.44 3.97
C VAL A 55 0.48 5.18 5.48
N ALA A 56 -0.37 5.88 6.24
CA ALA A 56 -0.53 5.62 7.66
C ALA A 56 -1.06 4.20 7.92
N ASP A 57 -2.05 3.74 7.16
CA ASP A 57 -2.61 2.38 7.30
C ASP A 57 -1.59 1.29 6.94
N LEU A 58 -0.79 1.52 5.88
CA LEU A 58 0.32 0.64 5.53
C LEU A 58 1.39 0.57 6.64
N ASN A 59 1.73 1.71 7.25
CA ASN A 59 2.74 1.76 8.30
C ASN A 59 2.32 1.03 9.59
N ARG A 60 1.01 0.94 9.89
CA ARG A 60 0.51 0.11 11.00
C ARG A 60 0.84 -1.38 10.83
N LEU A 61 1.03 -1.86 9.60
CA LEU A 61 1.50 -3.24 9.35
C LEU A 61 2.91 -3.49 9.91
N VAL A 62 3.75 -2.46 9.91
CA VAL A 62 5.14 -2.53 10.41
C VAL A 62 5.14 -2.51 11.94
N GLU A 63 4.28 -1.69 12.55
CA GLU A 63 4.11 -1.60 14.01
C GLU A 63 3.48 -2.86 14.62
N HIS A 64 2.76 -3.65 13.81
CA HIS A 64 2.16 -4.92 14.21
C HIS A 64 2.83 -6.14 13.55
N ARG A 65 4.08 -6.00 13.10
CA ARG A 65 4.90 -7.17 12.77
C ARG A 65 5.37 -7.79 14.09
N PRO A 66 4.95 -9.02 14.47
CA PRO A 66 5.64 -9.72 15.54
C PRO A 66 7.11 -9.86 15.14
N ALA A 67 8.03 -9.58 16.07
CA ALA A 67 9.46 -9.73 15.82
C ALA A 67 9.73 -11.10 15.16
N PRO A 68 10.62 -11.17 14.15
CA PRO A 68 10.93 -12.45 13.53
C PRO A 68 11.34 -13.44 14.62
N ALA A 69 10.67 -14.59 14.66
CA ALA A 69 11.14 -15.70 15.46
C ALA A 69 12.49 -16.13 14.88
N GLU A 70 13.54 -15.89 15.65
CA GLU A 70 14.91 -16.33 15.39
C GLU A 70 15.01 -17.85 15.24
#